data_AF-N9E2A1-F1
#
_entry.id   AF-N9E2A1-F1
#
_cell.length_a   1.000
_cell.length_b   1.000
_cell.length_c   1.000
_cell.angle_alpha   90.00
_cell.angle_beta   90.00
_cell.angle_gamma   90.00
#
_symmetry.space_group_name_H-M   'P 1'
#
loop_
_entity.id
_entity.type
_entity.pdbx_description
1 polymer ?
#
loop_
_entity_poly.entity_id
_entity_poly.type
_entity_poly.pdbx_seq_one_letter_code
_entity_poly.pdbx_strand_id
1 'polypeptide(L)'
;MTQTLDEQQLIERIKVSYQEVISDLPSIEALPRNVKFSEYSNEQIRLLDALFKGNSALSLSCQFLNANQQTVSFSREQLEQFNVTSHLDWSLTTLNFDLPHAAFFISLYFQDDLKQIIEEHRSPRLPILSFKNLVILLTSLCMLGISFYLFNQAQKWLVFIIFAVGFLGLCLLYDTIKNYIQYNKVKYDPLKTLDVAGYFARHLEDYASRVLILDKNSNE
;
A
#
# COMPACT_ATOMS: atom_id res chain seq x y z
N MET A 1 -3.57 19.04 -2.59
CA MET A 1 -4.64 18.03 -2.74
C MET A 1 -5.57 18.19 -1.55
N THR A 2 -6.85 18.38 -1.78
CA THR A 2 -7.89 18.36 -0.74
C THR A 2 -8.02 16.91 -0.26
N GLN A 3 -7.67 16.64 1.00
CA GLN A 3 -7.81 15.30 1.59
C GLN A 3 -9.29 14.90 1.59
N THR A 4 -9.59 13.67 1.21
CA THR A 4 -10.96 13.15 1.29
C THR A 4 -11.29 12.78 2.75
N LEU A 5 -12.59 12.73 3.07
CA LEU A 5 -13.06 12.38 4.42
C LEU A 5 -12.54 11.00 4.86
N ASP A 6 -12.50 10.05 3.93
CA ASP A 6 -12.04 8.67 4.14
C ASP A 6 -10.52 8.59 4.38
N GLU A 7 -9.72 9.44 3.71
CA GLU A 7 -8.28 9.54 3.96
C GLU A 7 -7.97 10.02 5.39
N GLN A 8 -8.68 11.04 5.87
CA GLN A 8 -8.48 11.57 7.22
C GLN A 8 -8.89 10.56 8.30
N GLN A 9 -10.00 9.83 8.07
CA GLN A 9 -10.43 8.77 8.97
C GLN A 9 -9.40 7.65 9.07
N LEU A 10 -8.80 7.24 7.95
CA LEU A 10 -7.76 6.21 7.96
C LEU A 10 -6.50 6.71 8.69
N ILE A 11 -6.07 7.96 8.47
CA ILE A 11 -4.94 8.56 9.20
C ILE A 11 -5.17 8.51 10.71
N GLU A 12 -6.33 8.95 11.17
CA GLU A 12 -6.64 8.95 12.60
C GLU A 12 -6.75 7.54 13.17
N ARG A 13 -7.31 6.58 12.41
CA ARG A 13 -7.36 5.18 12.82
C ARG A 13 -5.95 4.58 12.97
N ILE A 14 -5.06 4.85 12.03
CA ILE A 14 -3.65 4.42 12.10
C ILE A 14 -2.97 5.02 13.33
N LYS A 15 -3.18 6.33 13.61
CA LYS A 15 -2.62 6.99 14.80
C LYS A 15 -3.15 6.39 16.09
N VAL A 16 -4.45 6.11 16.19
CA VAL A 16 -5.05 5.49 17.39
C VAL A 16 -4.45 4.11 17.63
N SER A 17 -4.36 3.26 16.60
CA SER A 17 -3.71 1.95 16.71
C SER A 17 -2.25 2.07 17.11
N TYR A 18 -1.52 3.07 16.62
CA TYR A 18 -0.14 3.32 17.03
C TYR A 18 -0.03 3.81 18.48
N GLN A 19 -0.98 4.65 18.92
CA GLN A 19 -1.04 5.17 20.28
C GLN A 19 -1.32 4.07 21.30
N GLU A 20 -2.12 3.06 20.95
CA GLU A 20 -2.33 1.86 21.78
C GLU A 20 -0.99 1.14 22.01
N VAL A 21 -0.17 0.96 20.98
CA VAL A 21 1.16 0.33 21.11
C VAL A 21 2.12 1.19 21.95
N ILE A 22 2.07 2.52 21.81
CA ILE A 22 2.88 3.43 22.63
C ILE A 22 2.43 3.44 24.08
N SER A 23 1.13 3.27 24.36
CA SER A 23 0.59 3.37 25.72
C SER A 23 1.16 2.34 26.69
N ASP A 24 1.68 1.23 26.16
CA ASP A 24 2.38 0.20 26.92
C ASP A 24 3.84 0.56 27.28
N LEU A 25 4.38 1.66 26.71
CA LEU A 25 5.74 2.11 26.99
C LEU A 25 5.84 2.87 28.32
N PRO A 26 6.96 2.74 29.06
CA PRO A 26 7.24 3.58 30.22
C PRO A 26 7.38 5.06 29.80
N SER A 27 7.41 5.96 30.79
CA SER A 27 7.46 7.41 30.54
C SER A 27 8.58 7.77 29.57
N ILE A 28 8.20 8.45 28.48
CA ILE A 28 9.11 8.77 27.38
C ILE A 28 10.03 9.91 27.83
N GLU A 29 11.23 9.54 28.25
CA GLU A 29 12.33 10.47 28.51
C GLU A 29 13.23 10.63 27.28
N ALA A 30 13.90 11.77 27.18
CA ALA A 30 14.90 11.99 26.14
C ALA A 30 16.05 11.00 26.31
N LEU A 31 16.18 10.07 25.36
CA LEU A 31 17.27 9.11 25.29
C LEU A 31 18.53 9.82 24.78
N PRO A 32 19.63 9.86 25.54
CA PRO A 32 20.86 10.49 25.07
C PRO A 32 21.44 9.74 23.85
N ARG A 33 22.21 10.44 23.02
CA ARG A 33 22.88 9.89 21.83
C ARG A 33 24.39 9.96 22.01
N ASN A 34 25.10 8.95 21.51
CA ASN A 34 26.56 8.82 21.63
C ASN A 34 27.06 8.82 23.09
N VAL A 35 26.18 8.44 24.03
CA VAL A 35 26.51 8.26 25.44
C VAL A 35 26.45 6.76 25.73
N LYS A 36 27.40 6.26 26.53
CA LYS A 36 27.44 4.85 26.89
C LYS A 36 26.23 4.46 27.73
N PHE A 37 25.72 3.24 27.52
CA PHE A 37 24.62 2.72 28.33
C PHE A 37 24.96 2.60 29.82
N SER A 38 26.24 2.54 30.18
CA SER A 38 26.71 2.65 31.58
C SER A 38 26.31 3.95 32.27
N GLU A 39 26.08 5.02 31.52
CA GLU A 39 25.76 6.36 32.04
C GLU A 39 24.24 6.62 32.04
N TYR A 40 23.44 5.66 31.58
CA TYR A 40 21.98 5.82 31.51
C TYR A 40 21.36 5.63 32.89
N SER A 41 20.26 6.35 33.13
CA SER A 41 19.40 6.09 34.29
C SER A 41 18.70 4.75 34.13
N ASN A 42 18.26 4.15 35.24
CA ASN A 42 17.47 2.91 35.20
C ASN A 42 16.17 3.07 34.40
N GLU A 43 15.56 4.27 34.40
CA GLU A 43 14.36 4.56 33.62
C GLU A 43 14.67 4.64 32.12
N GLN A 44 15.79 5.25 31.74
CA GLN A 44 16.26 5.27 30.35
C GLN A 44 16.58 3.87 29.82
N ILE A 45 17.19 3.00 30.65
CA ILE A 45 17.44 1.60 30.28
C ILE A 45 16.13 0.83 30.10
N ARG A 46 15.16 1.02 31.00
CA ARG A 46 13.83 0.40 30.89
C ARG A 46 13.08 0.85 29.65
N LEU A 47 13.11 2.15 29.34
CA LEU A 47 12.51 2.69 28.12
C LEU A 47 13.19 2.10 26.88
N LEU A 48 14.51 2.05 26.86
CA LEU A 48 15.27 1.51 25.74
C LEU A 48 14.97 0.02 25.51
N ASP A 49 14.93 -0.79 26.56
CA ASP A 49 14.54 -2.21 26.49
C ASP A 49 13.10 -2.38 26.00
N ALA A 50 12.16 -1.51 26.42
CA ALA A 50 10.78 -1.54 25.97
C ALA A 50 10.64 -1.18 24.49
N LEU A 51 11.38 -0.16 24.02
CA LEU A 51 11.43 0.21 22.60
C LEU A 51 12.03 -0.91 21.74
N PHE A 52 13.01 -1.64 22.25
CA PHE A 52 13.66 -2.74 21.52
C PHE A 52 12.75 -3.96 21.40
N LYS A 53 12.06 -4.32 22.48
CA LYS A 53 11.06 -5.40 22.46
C LYS A 53 9.84 -5.04 21.61
N GLY A 54 9.49 -3.75 21.53
CA GLY A 54 8.39 -3.23 20.72
C GLY A 54 8.78 -2.74 19.32
N ASN A 55 10.04 -2.92 18.89
CA ASN A 55 10.58 -2.28 17.68
C ASN A 55 9.77 -2.60 16.40
N SER A 56 9.23 -3.81 16.31
CA SER A 56 8.48 -4.34 15.18
C SER A 56 7.12 -3.67 15.04
N ALA A 57 6.45 -3.37 16.16
CA ALA A 57 5.17 -2.67 16.18
C ALA A 57 5.36 -1.15 16.04
N LEU A 58 6.44 -0.62 16.63
CA LEU A 58 6.75 0.81 16.59
C LEU A 58 7.41 1.27 15.28
N SER A 59 7.82 0.32 14.42
CA SER A 59 8.55 0.59 13.18
C SER A 59 9.80 1.44 13.41
N LEU A 60 10.69 0.97 14.27
CA LEU A 60 11.91 1.70 14.64
C LEU A 60 13.15 1.05 14.03
N SER A 61 14.09 1.90 13.59
CA SER A 61 15.43 1.53 13.17
C SER A 61 16.45 2.15 14.13
N CYS A 62 17.36 1.33 14.66
CA CYS A 62 18.38 1.78 15.60
C CYS A 62 19.78 1.50 15.05
N GLN A 63 20.70 2.43 15.28
CA GLN A 63 22.13 2.19 15.10
C GLN A 63 22.87 2.38 16.42
N PHE A 64 23.92 1.58 16.58
CA PHE A 64 24.71 1.52 17.80
C PHE A 64 26.18 1.72 17.48
N LEU A 65 26.94 2.25 18.42
CA LEU A 65 28.40 2.10 18.44
C LEU A 65 28.75 1.01 19.44
N ASN A 66 29.54 0.04 18.98
CA ASN A 66 30.12 -0.96 19.86
C ASN A 66 31.29 -0.37 20.67
N ALA A 67 31.85 -1.18 21.57
CA ALA A 67 33.01 -0.78 22.39
C ALA A 67 34.25 -0.38 21.55
N ASN A 68 34.35 -0.82 20.30
CA ASN A 68 35.41 -0.49 19.36
C ASN A 68 35.08 0.73 18.48
N GLN A 69 34.02 1.48 18.80
CA GLN A 69 33.51 2.62 18.03
C GLN A 69 33.10 2.27 16.59
N GLN A 70 32.70 1.03 16.33
CA GLN A 70 32.14 0.63 15.05
C GLN A 70 30.63 0.70 15.07
N THR A 71 30.05 1.25 14.00
CA THR A 71 28.60 1.30 13.83
C THR A 71 28.05 -0.09 13.55
N VAL A 72 27.09 -0.52 14.37
CA VAL A 72 26.38 -1.78 14.24
C VAL A 72 24.90 -1.48 14.06
N SER A 73 24.33 -2.00 12.98
CA SER A 73 22.89 -2.03 12.74
C SER A 73 22.39 -3.45 12.98
N PHE A 74 21.41 -3.62 13.85
CA PHE A 74 20.78 -4.91 14.09
C PHE A 74 19.57 -5.12 13.18
N SER A 75 19.33 -6.38 12.79
CA SER A 75 18.01 -6.76 12.28
C SER A 75 16.98 -6.68 13.42
N ARG A 76 15.69 -6.73 13.09
CA ARG A 76 14.63 -6.57 14.10
C ARG A 76 14.64 -7.67 15.14
N GLU A 77 14.85 -8.91 14.70
CA GLU A 77 14.91 -10.09 15.55
C GLU A 77 16.12 -10.01 16.50
N GLN A 78 17.23 -9.45 16.02
CA GLN A 78 18.42 -9.22 16.82
C GLN A 78 18.20 -8.12 17.87
N LEU A 79 17.44 -7.09 17.53
CA LEU A 79 17.08 -6.00 18.42
C LEU A 79 16.12 -6.46 19.53
N GLU A 80 15.12 -7.28 19.22
CA GLU A 80 14.18 -7.82 20.22
C GLU A 80 14.89 -8.70 21.27
N GLN A 81 15.98 -9.35 20.86
CA GLN A 81 16.85 -10.17 21.73
C GLN A 81 17.99 -9.37 22.37
N PHE A 82 18.18 -8.12 21.98
CA PHE A 82 19.26 -7.29 22.47
C PHE A 82 19.00 -6.88 23.92
N ASN A 83 19.96 -7.19 24.80
CA ASN A 83 19.90 -6.80 26.19
C ASN A 83 20.89 -5.65 26.45
N VAL A 84 20.35 -4.48 26.78
CA VAL A 84 21.13 -3.26 27.08
C VAL A 84 22.06 -3.47 28.27
N THR A 85 21.59 -4.18 29.31
CA THR A 85 22.37 -4.41 30.54
C THR A 85 23.63 -5.24 30.34
N SER A 86 23.68 -6.04 29.26
CA SER A 86 24.86 -6.86 28.90
C SER A 86 25.87 -6.11 28.02
N HIS A 87 25.52 -4.91 27.52
CA HIS A 87 26.30 -4.15 26.56
C HIS A 87 26.54 -2.70 27.04
N LEU A 88 26.90 -2.52 28.31
CA LEU A 88 27.02 -1.20 28.94
C LEU A 88 28.03 -0.26 28.25
N ASP A 89 29.05 -0.81 27.59
CA ASP A 89 30.05 -0.04 26.85
C ASP A 89 29.58 0.45 25.46
N TRP A 90 28.38 0.06 25.04
CA TRP A 90 27.80 0.47 23.77
C TRP A 90 27.04 1.77 23.93
N SER A 91 26.82 2.47 22.81
CA SER A 91 26.01 3.70 22.79
C SER A 91 25.02 3.68 21.64
N LEU A 92 23.84 4.26 21.87
CA LEU A 92 22.86 4.52 20.82
C LEU A 92 23.30 5.73 19.99
N THR A 93 23.43 5.58 18.67
CA THR A 93 23.77 6.70 17.78
C THR A 93 22.55 7.33 17.16
N THR A 94 21.66 6.50 16.61
CA THR A 94 20.45 6.96 15.92
C THR A 94 19.26 6.09 16.29
N LEU A 95 18.11 6.72 16.48
CA LEU A 95 16.82 6.09 16.68
C LEU A 95 15.82 6.76 15.75
N ASN A 96 15.51 6.09 14.64
CA ASN A 96 14.73 6.65 13.55
C ASN A 96 13.48 5.81 13.27
N PHE A 97 12.52 6.41 12.57
CA PHE A 97 11.35 5.68 12.07
C PHE A 97 11.68 4.93 10.77
N ASP A 98 11.38 3.63 10.74
CA ASP A 98 11.53 2.74 9.58
C ASP A 98 10.28 2.89 8.67
N LEU A 99 10.34 3.89 7.80
CA LEU A 99 9.31 4.22 6.82
C LEU A 99 8.91 3.03 5.93
N PRO A 100 9.87 2.27 5.33
CA PRO A 100 9.55 1.07 4.57
C PRO A 100 8.76 0.05 5.38
N HIS A 101 9.14 -0.20 6.63
CA HIS A 101 8.41 -1.14 7.48
C HIS A 101 7.00 -0.68 7.82
N ALA A 102 6.85 0.59 8.18
CA ALA A 102 5.55 1.17 8.46
C ALA A 102 4.64 1.07 7.24
N ALA A 103 5.16 1.30 6.03
CA ALA A 103 4.42 1.10 4.80
C ALA A 103 3.99 -0.36 4.61
N PHE A 104 4.88 -1.33 4.88
CA PHE A 104 4.52 -2.75 4.85
C PHE A 104 3.44 -3.09 5.89
N PHE A 105 3.60 -2.65 7.13
CA PHE A 105 2.62 -2.89 8.20
C PHE A 105 1.26 -2.31 7.84
N ILE A 106 1.22 -1.05 7.38
CA ILE A 106 -0.03 -0.40 6.96
C ILE A 106 -0.65 -1.14 5.77
N SER A 107 0.15 -1.60 4.81
CA SER A 107 -0.34 -2.34 3.64
C SER A 107 -0.99 -3.68 4.00
N LEU A 108 -0.50 -4.34 5.06
CA LEU A 108 -1.00 -5.63 5.51
C LEU A 108 -2.18 -5.51 6.47
N TYR A 109 -2.09 -4.58 7.44
CA TYR A 109 -3.09 -4.45 8.50
C TYR A 109 -4.33 -3.67 8.05
N PHE A 110 -4.15 -2.62 7.23
CA PHE A 110 -5.23 -1.77 6.72
C PHE A 110 -5.54 -2.06 5.24
N GLN A 111 -5.31 -3.29 4.79
CA GLN A 111 -5.42 -3.67 3.38
C GLN A 111 -6.79 -3.35 2.77
N ASP A 112 -7.87 -3.55 3.53
CA ASP A 112 -9.23 -3.33 3.02
C ASP A 112 -9.60 -1.84 2.94
N ASP A 113 -9.18 -1.04 3.92
CA ASP A 113 -9.34 0.41 3.90
C ASP A 113 -8.54 1.03 2.73
N LEU A 114 -7.32 0.53 2.48
CA LEU A 114 -6.49 0.94 1.35
C LEU A 114 -7.13 0.56 0.00
N LYS A 115 -7.71 -0.64 -0.12
CA LYS A 115 -8.44 -1.05 -1.33
C LYS A 115 -9.59 -0.09 -1.62
N GLN A 116 -10.36 0.30 -0.60
CA GLN A 116 -11.47 1.24 -0.78
C GLN A 116 -10.97 2.59 -1.31
N ILE A 117 -9.91 3.15 -0.73
CA ILE A 117 -9.33 4.43 -1.18
C ILE A 117 -8.80 4.34 -2.63
N ILE A 118 -8.15 3.22 -2.97
CA ILE A 118 -7.64 2.97 -4.33
C ILE A 118 -8.79 2.79 -5.34
N GLU A 119 -9.89 2.17 -4.91
CA GLU A 119 -11.08 1.95 -5.74
C GLU A 119 -11.92 3.22 -5.92
N GLU A 120 -12.02 4.08 -4.91
CA GLU A 120 -12.79 5.32 -4.95
C GLU A 120 -12.09 6.40 -5.79
N HIS A 121 -10.76 6.45 -5.78
CA HIS A 121 -9.95 7.28 -6.67
C HIS A 121 -9.87 6.75 -8.12
N ARG A 122 -10.61 5.69 -8.45
CA ARG A 122 -10.60 5.10 -9.79
C ARG A 122 -11.42 5.94 -10.77
N SER A 123 -10.90 6.12 -11.99
CA SER A 123 -11.70 6.64 -13.11
C SER A 123 -12.99 5.83 -13.27
N PRO A 124 -14.13 6.48 -13.56
CA PRO A 124 -15.43 5.82 -13.56
C PRO A 124 -15.43 4.57 -14.44
N ARG A 125 -16.03 3.48 -13.93
CA ARG A 125 -16.20 2.24 -14.68
C ARG A 125 -16.95 2.57 -15.97
N LEU A 126 -16.33 2.33 -17.12
CA LEU A 126 -17.01 2.45 -18.40
C LEU A 126 -18.18 1.44 -18.42
N PRO A 127 -19.40 1.84 -18.81
CA PRO A 127 -20.52 0.90 -18.87
C PRO A 127 -20.24 -0.20 -19.90
N ILE A 128 -20.49 -1.47 -19.52
CA ILE A 128 -20.34 -2.68 -20.35
C ILE A 128 -21.07 -2.54 -21.69
N LEU A 129 -22.30 -2.01 -21.60
CA LEU A 129 -23.24 -1.96 -22.70
C LEU A 129 -23.64 -0.51 -22.92
N SER A 130 -22.94 0.18 -23.82
CA SER A 130 -23.48 1.42 -24.36
C SER A 130 -24.62 1.10 -25.32
N PHE A 131 -25.58 2.01 -25.47
CA PHE A 131 -26.66 1.90 -26.47
C PHE A 131 -26.12 1.56 -27.87
N LYS A 132 -24.94 2.09 -28.20
CA LYS A 132 -24.20 1.78 -29.44
C LYS A 132 -23.85 0.29 -29.58
N ASN A 133 -23.39 -0.37 -28.53
CA ASN A 133 -23.05 -1.80 -28.56
C ASN A 133 -24.30 -2.68 -28.71
N LEU A 134 -25.42 -2.28 -28.10
CA LEU A 134 -26.71 -2.95 -28.26
C LEU A 134 -27.21 -2.89 -29.71
N VAL A 135 -27.11 -1.72 -30.33
CA VAL A 135 -27.49 -1.52 -31.74
C VAL A 135 -26.62 -2.38 -32.66
N ILE A 136 -25.29 -2.39 -32.46
CA ILE A 136 -24.36 -3.21 -33.26
C ILE A 136 -24.70 -4.70 -33.14
N LEU A 137 -24.98 -5.19 -31.93
CA LEU A 137 -25.37 -6.58 -31.69
C LEU A 137 -26.65 -6.93 -32.47
N LEU A 138 -27.68 -6.10 -32.32
CA LEU A 138 -29.00 -6.33 -32.94
C LEU A 138 -28.89 -6.31 -34.47
N THR A 139 -28.18 -5.33 -35.04
CA THR A 139 -27.96 -5.25 -36.48
C THR A 139 -27.16 -6.44 -37.01
N SER A 140 -26.17 -6.91 -36.25
CA SER A 140 -25.34 -8.06 -36.65
C SER A 140 -26.14 -9.35 -36.67
N LEU A 141 -27.00 -9.57 -35.65
CA LEU A 141 -27.91 -10.71 -35.60
C LEU A 141 -28.95 -10.68 -36.73
N CYS A 142 -29.53 -9.53 -37.02
CA CYS A 142 -30.47 -9.38 -38.14
C CYS A 142 -29.81 -9.69 -39.49
N MET A 143 -28.60 -9.16 -39.74
CA MET A 143 -27.87 -9.40 -40.99
C MET A 143 -27.50 -10.88 -41.15
N LEU A 144 -27.06 -11.54 -40.07
CA LEU A 144 -26.80 -12.98 -40.08
C LEU A 144 -28.07 -13.80 -40.34
N GLY A 145 -29.19 -13.46 -39.70
CA GLY A 145 -30.49 -14.12 -39.93
C GLY A 145 -30.97 -13.98 -41.38
N ILE A 146 -30.84 -12.77 -41.95
CA ILE A 146 -31.16 -12.51 -43.37
C ILE A 146 -30.24 -13.31 -44.29
N SER A 147 -28.94 -13.38 -43.97
CA SER A 147 -27.98 -14.18 -44.72
C SER A 147 -28.32 -15.67 -44.73
N PHE A 148 -28.74 -16.23 -43.59
CA PHE A 148 -29.16 -17.64 -43.50
C PHE A 148 -30.45 -17.90 -44.28
N TYR A 149 -31.43 -17.00 -44.20
CA TYR A 149 -32.67 -17.12 -44.96
C TYR A 149 -32.44 -17.08 -46.48
N LEU A 150 -31.56 -16.20 -46.94
CA LEU A 150 -31.28 -16.01 -48.37
C LEU A 150 -30.25 -16.99 -48.95
N PHE A 151 -29.64 -17.84 -48.12
CA PHE A 151 -28.50 -18.71 -48.49
C PHE A 151 -28.79 -19.62 -49.69
N ASN A 152 -30.04 -20.05 -49.87
CA ASN A 152 -30.48 -20.88 -51.01
C ASN A 152 -31.38 -20.14 -52.01
N GLN A 153 -31.69 -18.86 -51.78
CA GLN A 153 -32.68 -18.11 -52.58
C GLN A 153 -32.08 -16.97 -53.39
N ALA A 154 -30.94 -16.40 -52.96
CA ALA A 154 -30.33 -15.24 -53.59
C ALA A 154 -28.99 -15.56 -54.27
N GLN A 155 -28.45 -14.59 -55.01
CA GLN A 155 -27.11 -14.67 -55.58
C GLN A 155 -26.06 -14.80 -54.47
N LYS A 156 -25.19 -15.80 -54.60
CA LYS A 156 -24.18 -16.17 -53.59
C LYS A 156 -23.30 -15.01 -53.13
N TRP A 157 -22.92 -14.10 -54.03
CA TRP A 157 -22.06 -12.97 -53.70
C TRP A 157 -22.75 -11.94 -52.81
N LEU A 158 -24.07 -11.74 -52.98
CA LEU A 158 -24.87 -10.82 -52.16
C LEU A 158 -25.01 -11.36 -50.73
N VAL A 159 -25.31 -12.66 -50.61
CA VAL A 159 -25.38 -13.36 -49.32
C VAL A 159 -24.04 -13.27 -48.58
N PHE A 160 -22.93 -13.45 -49.30
CA PHE A 160 -21.57 -13.33 -48.75
C PHE A 160 -21.27 -11.94 -48.18
N ILE A 161 -21.66 -10.87 -48.87
CA ILE A 161 -21.46 -9.49 -48.39
C ILE A 161 -22.28 -9.23 -47.11
N ILE A 162 -23.55 -9.64 -47.08
CA ILE A 162 -24.41 -9.48 -45.90
C ILE A 162 -23.83 -10.25 -44.70
N PHE A 163 -23.37 -11.48 -44.93
CA PHE A 163 -22.71 -12.28 -43.92
C PHE A 163 -21.44 -11.61 -43.38
N ALA A 164 -20.57 -11.12 -44.26
CA ALA A 164 -19.32 -10.47 -43.89
C ALA A 164 -19.55 -9.20 -43.04
N VAL A 165 -20.55 -8.39 -43.39
CA VAL A 165 -20.93 -7.19 -42.63
C VAL A 165 -21.47 -7.55 -41.23
N GLY A 166 -22.35 -8.56 -41.15
CA GLY A 166 -22.86 -9.05 -39.86
C GLY A 166 -21.75 -9.63 -38.98
N PHE A 167 -20.81 -10.37 -39.58
CA PHE A 167 -19.67 -10.95 -38.88
C PHE A 167 -18.69 -9.88 -38.38
N LEU A 168 -18.38 -8.86 -39.19
CA LEU A 168 -17.56 -7.71 -38.79
C LEU A 168 -18.14 -6.97 -37.58
N GLY A 169 -19.46 -6.79 -37.53
CA GLY A 169 -20.13 -6.19 -36.37
C GLY A 169 -19.94 -6.99 -35.09
N LEU A 170 -19.96 -8.33 -35.17
CA LEU A 170 -19.64 -9.20 -34.02
C LEU A 170 -18.16 -9.11 -33.62
N CYS A 171 -17.22 -9.02 -34.57
CA CYS A 171 -15.80 -8.84 -34.28
C CYS A 171 -15.53 -7.53 -33.51
N LEU A 172 -16.12 -6.42 -33.94
CA LEU A 172 -15.99 -5.14 -33.25
C LEU A 172 -16.56 -5.19 -31.82
N LEU A 173 -17.66 -5.92 -31.64
CA LEU A 173 -18.28 -6.10 -30.33
C LEU A 173 -17.43 -7.00 -29.43
N TYR A 174 -16.83 -8.05 -29.97
CA TYR A 174 -15.86 -8.90 -29.27
C TYR A 174 -14.65 -8.09 -28.80
N ASP A 175 -14.03 -7.26 -29.65
CA ASP A 175 -12.90 -6.42 -29.26
C ASP A 175 -13.28 -5.41 -28.17
N THR A 176 -14.50 -4.85 -28.26
CA THR A 176 -15.01 -3.93 -27.23
C THR A 176 -15.20 -4.64 -25.89
N ILE A 177 -15.76 -5.84 -25.88
CA ILE A 177 -15.93 -6.66 -24.67
C ILE A 177 -14.56 -7.08 -24.12
N LYS A 178 -13.62 -7.50 -24.98
CA LYS A 178 -12.27 -7.89 -24.59
C LYS A 178 -11.53 -6.73 -23.94
N ASN A 179 -11.59 -5.54 -24.53
CA ASN A 179 -11.01 -4.32 -23.97
C ASN A 179 -11.69 -3.90 -22.66
N TYR A 180 -13.02 -4.03 -22.57
CA TYR A 180 -13.75 -3.81 -21.32
C TYR A 180 -13.32 -4.79 -20.21
N ILE A 181 -13.26 -6.09 -20.52
CA ILE A 181 -12.80 -7.12 -19.57
C ILE A 181 -11.36 -6.84 -19.15
N GLN A 182 -10.50 -6.40 -20.07
CA GLN A 182 -9.10 -6.07 -19.77
C GLN A 182 -8.97 -4.79 -18.93
N TYR A 183 -9.81 -3.77 -19.17
CA TYR A 183 -9.87 -2.53 -18.38
C TYR A 183 -10.45 -2.75 -16.97
N ASN A 184 -11.46 -3.61 -16.85
CA ASN A 184 -12.12 -3.92 -15.58
C ASN A 184 -11.53 -5.11 -14.82
N LYS A 185 -10.65 -5.92 -15.44
CA LYS A 185 -9.74 -6.79 -14.70
C LYS A 185 -8.78 -5.91 -13.91
N VAL A 186 -9.20 -5.57 -12.69
CA VAL A 186 -8.35 -5.05 -11.64
C VAL A 186 -7.22 -6.05 -11.47
N LYS A 187 -6.05 -5.76 -12.02
CA LYS A 187 -4.84 -6.30 -11.41
C LYS A 187 -4.72 -5.52 -10.11
N TYR A 188 -5.02 -6.20 -9.00
CA TYR A 188 -4.51 -5.78 -7.70
C TYR A 188 -3.01 -5.54 -7.90
N ASP A 189 -2.61 -4.28 -7.91
CA ASP A 189 -1.23 -3.91 -8.11
C ASP A 189 -0.63 -3.72 -6.72
N PRO A 190 0.13 -4.72 -6.23
CA PRO A 190 0.71 -4.65 -4.89
C PRO A 190 1.64 -3.44 -4.76
N LEU A 191 2.25 -2.98 -5.85
CA LEU A 191 3.11 -1.80 -5.85
C LEU A 191 2.31 -0.52 -5.59
N LYS A 192 1.14 -0.36 -6.24
CA LYS A 192 0.26 0.79 -5.95
C LYS A 192 -0.26 0.78 -4.52
N THR A 193 -0.57 -0.41 -3.99
CA THR A 193 -0.99 -0.54 -2.60
C THR A 193 0.13 -0.10 -1.65
N LEU A 194 1.37 -0.50 -1.95
CA LEU A 194 2.54 -0.12 -1.16
C LEU A 194 2.85 1.38 -1.26
N ASP A 195 2.72 1.99 -2.44
CA ASP A 195 2.91 3.43 -2.62
C ASP A 195 1.90 4.24 -1.81
N VAL A 196 0.62 3.84 -1.83
CA VAL A 196 -0.43 4.48 -1.04
C VAL A 196 -0.20 4.24 0.46
N ALA A 197 0.19 3.03 0.86
CA ALA A 197 0.57 2.75 2.25
C ALA A 197 1.79 3.60 2.68
N GLY A 198 2.75 3.85 1.80
CA GLY A 198 3.89 4.73 2.04
C GLY A 198 3.47 6.19 2.28
N TYR A 199 2.42 6.67 1.62
CA TYR A 199 1.83 7.98 1.93
C TYR A 199 1.31 8.03 3.37
N PHE A 200 0.56 7.02 3.81
CA PHE A 200 0.07 6.95 5.19
C PHE A 200 1.20 6.74 6.21
N ALA A 201 2.24 5.99 5.85
CA ALA A 201 3.42 5.78 6.69
C ALA A 201 4.17 7.09 6.98
N ARG A 202 4.21 8.04 6.04
CA ARG A 202 4.78 9.39 6.29
C ARG A 202 3.96 10.19 7.30
N HIS A 203 2.63 10.12 7.23
CA HIS A 203 1.77 10.74 8.24
C HIS A 203 1.99 10.12 9.62
N LEU A 204 2.27 8.83 9.67
CA LEU A 204 2.62 8.12 10.90
C LEU A 204 4.02 8.51 11.41
N GLU A 205 5.01 8.66 10.53
CA GLU A 205 6.37 9.11 10.88
C GLU A 205 6.35 10.47 11.59
N ASP A 206 5.59 11.43 11.07
CA ASP A 206 5.45 12.76 11.67
C ASP A 206 4.86 12.68 13.09
N TYR A 207 3.92 11.77 13.31
CA TYR A 207 3.29 11.55 14.60
C TYR A 207 4.25 10.83 15.56
N ALA A 208 4.85 9.72 15.12
CA ALA A 208 5.78 8.89 15.89
C ALA A 208 7.02 9.68 16.32
N SER A 209 7.58 10.49 15.42
CA SER A 209 8.77 11.30 15.71
C SER A 209 8.53 12.31 16.83
N ARG A 210 7.32 12.86 16.93
CA ARG A 210 6.94 13.80 17.99
C ARG A 210 6.69 13.08 19.32
N VAL A 211 5.99 11.95 19.28
CA VAL A 211 5.61 11.23 20.51
C VAL A 211 6.81 10.51 21.12
N LEU A 212 7.65 9.87 20.31
CA LEU A 212 8.79 9.06 20.78
C LEU A 212 10.12 9.83 20.80
N ILE A 213 10.14 11.11 20.42
CA ILE A 213 11.36 11.95 20.36
C ILE A 213 12.44 11.25 19.50
N LEU A 214 12.04 10.87 18.29
CA LEU A 214 12.93 10.19 17.33
C LEU A 214 13.87 11.19 16.66
N ASP A 215 15.02 10.70 16.21
CA ASP A 215 15.91 11.49 15.39
C ASP A 215 15.25 11.68 14.02
N LYS A 216 15.44 12.88 13.43
CA LYS A 216 14.98 13.11 12.06
C LYS A 216 15.71 12.15 11.13
N ASN A 217 14.96 11.48 10.26
CA ASN A 217 15.54 10.82 9.09
C ASN A 217 16.26 11.90 8.27
N SER A 218 17.60 11.89 8.27
CA SER A 218 18.45 12.88 7.61
C SER A 218 18.49 12.69 6.08
N ASN A 219 17.31 12.64 5.46
CA ASN A 219 17.10 12.62 4.01
C ASN A 219 16.22 13.82 3.58
N GLU A 220 16.55 15.03 4.07
CA GLU A 220 16.19 16.29 3.41
C GLU A 220 17.31 16.72 2.45
#